data_AF-A0A1F5FIS1-F1
#
_entry.id   AF-A0A1F5FIS1-F1
#
_cell.length_a   1.000
_cell.length_b   1.000
_cell.length_c   1.000
_cell.angle_alpha   90.00
_cell.angle_beta   90.00
_cell.angle_gamma   90.00
#
_symmetry.space_group_name_H-M   'P 1'
#
loop_
_entity.id
_entity.type
_entity.pdbx_description
1 polymer ?
#
loop_
_entity_poly.entity_id
_entity_poly.type
_entity_poly.pdbx_seq_one_letter_code
_entity_poly.pdbx_strand_id
1 'polypeptide(L)'
;MVNSKTGGPLTKEDIETLADEVTGELYKGHGKGGGGKKRPADATSKTVGVLRRKAHQTVEAKKRNRLGFSIRQELTAFNFYIKNNPDLAEAALQSYLHWLNSQRQGSAPLILDADIHEDRVAAIGPGGQNVQKNQTKVRLTHLPTRLTAKEGSSRVLTENQILARGTLEMRLQHHLDLWLQLQPTGEITRKILEHQQISVYQL
;
A
#
# COMPACT_ATOMS: atom_id res chain seq x y z
N MET A 1 -0.32 26.09 1.06
CA MET A 1 -0.50 25.04 0.02
C MET A 1 0.68 24.10 0.11
N VAL A 2 0.51 22.95 0.75
CA VAL A 2 1.57 21.94 0.91
C VAL A 2 1.44 20.97 -0.25
N ASN A 3 2.47 20.89 -1.10
CA ASN A 3 2.51 20.00 -2.25
C ASN A 3 2.51 18.54 -1.78
N SER A 4 1.36 17.87 -1.87
CA SER A 4 1.23 16.42 -1.76
C SER A 4 1.72 15.75 -3.05
N LYS A 5 3.04 15.73 -3.25
CA LYS A 5 3.68 14.80 -4.19
C LYS A 5 4.35 13.72 -3.36
N THR A 6 3.70 12.58 -3.18
CA THR A 6 4.28 11.24 -2.89
C THR A 6 3.19 10.34 -2.31
N GLY A 7 2.39 9.75 -3.19
CA GLY A 7 1.41 8.71 -2.82
C GLY A 7 0.98 7.87 -4.01
N GLY A 8 1.73 7.92 -5.12
CA GLY A 8 1.51 7.07 -6.29
C GLY A 8 2.40 5.82 -6.23
N PRO A 9 2.08 4.78 -7.03
CA PRO A 9 2.94 3.62 -7.19
C PRO A 9 4.33 4.06 -7.65
N LEU A 10 5.37 3.40 -7.12
CA LEU A 10 6.76 3.63 -7.53
C LEU A 10 6.88 3.34 -9.03
N THR A 11 7.22 4.35 -9.81
CA THR A 11 7.46 4.15 -11.24
C THR A 11 8.85 3.52 -11.45
N LYS A 12 9.09 3.04 -12.67
CA LYS A 12 10.41 2.53 -13.04
C LYS A 12 11.50 3.61 -12.87
N GLU A 13 11.16 4.88 -13.08
CA GLU A 13 12.08 6.02 -12.88
C GLU A 13 12.41 6.26 -11.40
N ASP A 14 11.45 6.08 -10.49
CA ASP A 14 11.71 6.20 -9.05
C ASP A 14 12.70 5.14 -8.56
N ILE A 15 12.67 3.95 -9.17
CA ILE A 15 13.57 2.83 -8.86
C ILE A 15 14.99 3.11 -9.34
N GLU A 16 15.13 3.68 -10.54
CA GLU A 16 16.43 4.03 -11.12
C GLU A 16 17.09 5.19 -10.35
N THR A 17 16.30 6.20 -9.98
CA THR A 17 16.75 7.33 -9.15
C THR A 17 17.29 6.88 -7.79
N LEU A 18 16.63 5.89 -7.16
CA LEU A 18 17.09 5.29 -5.90
C LEU A 18 18.41 4.53 -6.05
N ALA A 19 18.64 3.89 -7.19
CA ALA A 19 19.88 3.19 -7.47
C ALA A 19 21.05 4.17 -7.65
N ASP A 20 20.81 5.30 -8.32
CA ASP A 20 21.77 6.38 -8.51
C ASP A 20 22.09 7.12 -7.19
N GLU A 21 21.11 7.32 -6.32
CA GLU A 21 21.32 7.94 -5.00
C GLU A 21 22.21 7.05 -4.11
N VAL A 22 21.94 5.74 -4.05
CA VAL A 22 22.71 4.81 -3.23
C VAL A 22 24.13 4.62 -3.76
N THR A 23 24.29 4.54 -5.08
CA THR A 23 25.63 4.48 -5.68
C THR A 23 26.38 5.79 -5.42
N GLY A 24 25.74 6.94 -5.59
CA GLY A 24 26.29 8.26 -5.25
C GLY A 24 26.73 8.40 -3.79
N GLU A 25 25.96 7.85 -2.83
CA GLU A 25 26.32 7.82 -1.41
C GLU A 25 27.51 6.88 -1.11
N LEU A 26 27.58 5.71 -1.77
CA LEU A 26 28.70 4.77 -1.59
C LEU A 26 30.03 5.28 -2.16
N TYR A 27 29.98 6.09 -3.22
CA TYR A 27 31.18 6.72 -3.81
C TYR A 27 31.58 8.05 -3.14
N LYS A 28 30.77 8.59 -2.22
CA LYS A 28 31.16 9.69 -1.31
C LYS A 28 32.08 9.20 -0.18
N GLY A 29 33.20 8.58 -0.56
CA GLY A 29 34.34 8.40 0.33
C GLY A 29 34.88 9.77 0.77
N HIS A 30 35.18 9.90 2.06
CA HIS A 30 35.67 11.12 2.70
C HIS A 30 36.87 11.74 1.95
N GLY A 31 36.68 12.94 1.40
CA GLY A 31 37.72 13.71 0.72
C GLY A 31 37.72 15.16 1.16
N LYS A 32 37.83 15.44 2.46
CA LYS A 32 38.32 16.74 2.94
C LYS A 32 39.81 16.59 3.24
N GLY A 33 40.65 16.97 2.28
CA GLY A 33 42.08 17.15 2.51
C GLY A 33 42.97 16.95 1.28
N GLY A 34 43.41 18.06 0.70
CA GLY A 34 44.77 18.17 0.16
C GLY A 34 44.99 17.73 -1.29
N GLY A 35 45.48 18.68 -2.09
CA GLY A 35 45.90 18.54 -3.48
C GLY A 35 46.71 17.28 -3.80
N GLY A 36 46.32 16.62 -4.87
CA GLY A 36 47.07 15.54 -5.49
C GLY A 36 46.16 14.74 -6.42
N LYS A 37 46.31 14.95 -7.74
CA LYS A 37 45.77 14.03 -8.75
C LYS A 37 46.49 12.68 -8.62
N LYS A 38 46.12 11.86 -7.63
CA LYS A 38 46.43 10.43 -7.66
C LYS A 38 45.40 9.80 -8.58
N ARG A 39 45.88 9.22 -9.69
CA ARG A 39 45.10 8.30 -10.51
C ARG A 39 44.47 7.26 -9.57
N PRO A 40 43.19 6.90 -9.75
CA PRO A 40 42.58 5.90 -8.88
C PRO A 40 43.43 4.63 -8.96
N ALA A 41 44.03 4.25 -7.83
CA ALA A 41 44.66 2.95 -7.70
C ALA A 41 43.63 1.91 -8.13
N ASP A 42 44.03 0.99 -8.99
CA ASP A 42 43.20 -0.09 -9.52
C ASP A 42 42.49 -0.77 -8.34
N ALA A 43 41.26 -0.35 -8.08
CA ALA A 43 40.44 -0.89 -7.02
C ALA A 43 40.20 -2.33 -7.43
N THR A 44 40.96 -3.24 -6.82
CA THR A 44 40.90 -4.67 -7.08
C THR A 44 39.44 -5.09 -7.26
N SER A 45 39.14 -5.74 -8.38
CA SER A 45 37.78 -6.14 -8.81
C SER A 45 36.90 -6.71 -7.67
N LYS A 46 37.53 -7.37 -6.69
CA LYS A 46 36.89 -7.88 -5.47
C LYS A 46 36.28 -6.78 -4.57
N THR A 47 36.95 -5.66 -4.39
CA THR A 47 36.48 -4.52 -3.55
C THR A 47 35.29 -3.83 -4.20
N VAL A 48 35.35 -3.58 -5.51
CA VAL A 48 34.24 -3.03 -6.30
C VAL A 48 33.04 -3.98 -6.30
N GLY A 49 33.27 -5.29 -6.43
CA GLY A 49 32.21 -6.30 -6.35
C GLY A 49 31.54 -6.39 -4.96
N VAL A 50 32.27 -6.19 -3.87
CA VAL A 50 31.69 -6.11 -2.52
C VAL A 50 30.87 -4.84 -2.33
N LEU A 51 31.37 -3.68 -2.78
CA LEU A 51 30.65 -2.40 -2.73
C LEU A 51 29.35 -2.46 -3.54
N ARG A 52 29.37 -3.02 -4.75
CA ARG A 52 28.19 -3.19 -5.59
C ARG A 52 27.15 -4.10 -4.93
N ARG A 53 27.57 -5.21 -4.31
CA ARG A 53 26.67 -6.10 -3.55
C ARG A 53 26.04 -5.38 -2.36
N LYS A 54 26.83 -4.61 -1.60
CA LYS A 54 26.31 -3.78 -0.50
C LYS A 54 25.32 -2.74 -1.03
N ALA A 55 25.63 -2.02 -2.11
CA ALA A 55 24.74 -1.06 -2.75
C ALA A 55 23.41 -1.70 -3.13
N HIS A 56 23.43 -2.84 -3.83
CA HIS A 56 22.22 -3.59 -4.18
C HIS A 56 21.43 -4.01 -2.94
N GLN A 57 22.09 -4.51 -1.89
CA GLN A 57 21.42 -4.84 -0.63
C GLN A 57 20.76 -3.62 0.02
N THR A 58 21.42 -2.46 0.00
CA THR A 58 20.86 -1.21 0.54
C THR A 58 19.67 -0.71 -0.28
N VAL A 59 19.73 -0.78 -1.61
CA VAL A 59 18.60 -0.43 -2.51
C VAL A 59 17.40 -1.35 -2.24
N GLU A 60 17.62 -2.67 -2.20
CA GLU A 60 16.58 -3.65 -1.91
C GLU A 60 15.97 -3.44 -0.52
N ALA A 61 16.78 -3.13 0.49
CA ALA A 61 16.31 -2.80 1.83
C ALA A 61 15.48 -1.49 1.84
N LYS A 62 15.95 -0.42 1.18
CA LYS A 62 15.20 0.85 1.04
C LYS A 62 13.86 0.62 0.33
N LYS A 63 13.85 -0.18 -0.74
CA LYS A 63 12.63 -0.56 -1.49
C LYS A 63 11.64 -1.32 -0.61
N ARG A 64 12.09 -2.37 0.09
CA ARG A 64 11.26 -3.15 1.02
C ARG A 64 10.68 -2.28 2.14
N ASN A 65 11.48 -1.37 2.69
CA ASN A 65 11.01 -0.46 3.73
C ASN A 65 9.92 0.50 3.22
N ARG A 66 10.07 1.02 1.99
CA ARG A 66 9.04 1.86 1.35
C ARG A 66 7.76 1.07 1.08
N LEU A 67 7.86 -0.13 0.49
CA LEU A 67 6.69 -0.99 0.23
C LEU A 67 5.97 -1.38 1.52
N GLY A 68 6.72 -1.74 2.56
CA GLY A 68 6.16 -2.04 3.88
C GLY A 68 5.47 -0.84 4.52
N PHE A 69 5.97 0.38 4.26
CA PHE A 69 5.30 1.61 4.69
C PHE A 69 3.98 1.83 3.94
N SER A 70 3.96 1.66 2.62
CA SER A 70 2.74 1.76 1.80
C SER A 70 1.67 0.76 2.23
N ILE A 71 2.03 -0.51 2.45
CA ILE A 71 1.08 -1.53 2.94
C ILE A 71 0.49 -1.14 4.30
N ARG A 72 1.31 -0.63 5.22
CA ARG A 72 0.81 -0.17 6.52
C ARG A 72 -0.19 0.97 6.38
N GLN A 73 0.01 1.87 5.42
CA GLN A 73 -0.96 2.95 5.15
C GLN A 73 -2.29 2.38 4.65
N GLU A 74 -2.27 1.45 3.68
CA GLU A 74 -3.49 0.80 3.18
C GLU A 74 -4.23 -0.01 4.26
N LEU A 75 -3.48 -0.65 5.16
CA LEU A 75 -4.04 -1.40 6.29
C LEU A 75 -4.66 -0.52 7.38
N THR A 76 -4.53 0.81 7.33
CA THR A 76 -5.04 1.71 8.38
C THR A 76 -6.53 1.49 8.65
N ALA A 77 -7.36 1.36 7.62
CA ALA A 77 -8.80 1.14 7.77
C ALA A 77 -9.12 -0.24 8.38
N PHE A 78 -8.40 -1.27 7.94
CA PHE A 78 -8.53 -2.62 8.47
C PHE A 78 -8.12 -2.68 9.95
N ASN A 79 -6.97 -2.08 10.30
CA ASN A 79 -6.45 -2.00 11.66
C ASN A 79 -7.39 -1.21 12.57
N PHE A 80 -7.96 -0.11 12.08
CA PHE A 80 -8.98 0.63 12.80
C PHE A 80 -10.23 -0.23 13.04
N TYR A 81 -10.68 -1.00 12.04
CA TYR A 81 -11.83 -1.88 12.19
C TYR A 81 -11.61 -2.94 13.28
N ILE A 82 -10.52 -3.70 13.22
CA ILE A 82 -10.24 -4.75 14.21
C ILE A 82 -10.03 -4.18 15.63
N LYS A 83 -9.43 -2.99 15.74
CA LYS A 83 -9.22 -2.33 17.04
C LYS A 83 -10.54 -1.93 17.70
N ASN A 84 -11.53 -1.52 16.92
CA ASN A 84 -12.85 -1.13 17.44
C ASN A 84 -13.84 -2.30 17.55
N ASN A 85 -13.53 -3.46 16.98
CA ASN A 85 -14.36 -4.66 16.99
C ASN A 85 -13.50 -5.89 17.36
N PRO A 86 -12.97 -5.95 18.60
CA PRO A 86 -12.01 -6.99 19.00
C PRO A 86 -12.61 -8.40 18.96
N ASP A 87 -13.90 -8.51 19.23
CA ASP A 87 -14.74 -9.71 19.11
C ASP A 87 -14.80 -10.27 17.68
N LEU A 88 -14.65 -9.41 16.68
CA LEU A 88 -14.66 -9.78 15.26
C LEU A 88 -13.26 -9.80 14.63
N ALA A 89 -12.21 -9.49 15.39
CA ALA A 89 -10.87 -9.30 14.85
C ALA A 89 -10.32 -10.58 14.19
N GLU A 90 -10.47 -11.73 14.86
CA GLU A 90 -10.00 -13.03 14.35
C GLU A 90 -10.73 -13.40 13.06
N ALA A 91 -12.06 -13.32 13.05
CA ALA A 91 -12.86 -13.60 11.85
C ALA A 91 -12.50 -12.67 10.68
N ALA A 92 -12.33 -11.37 10.95
CA ALA A 92 -11.92 -10.40 9.94
C ALA A 92 -10.51 -10.68 9.38
N LEU A 93 -9.57 -11.08 10.24
CA LEU A 93 -8.23 -11.49 9.83
C LEU A 93 -8.27 -12.74 8.94
N GLN A 94 -9.07 -13.73 9.32
CA GLN A 94 -9.26 -14.95 8.53
C GLN A 94 -9.86 -14.64 7.15
N SER A 95 -10.90 -13.80 7.08
CA SER A 95 -11.49 -13.35 5.81
C SER A 95 -10.46 -12.62 4.93
N TYR A 96 -9.67 -11.72 5.52
CA TYR A 96 -8.60 -11.01 4.81
C TYR A 96 -7.56 -11.97 4.23
N LEU A 97 -7.07 -12.91 5.06
CA LEU A 97 -6.05 -13.88 4.64
C LEU A 97 -6.58 -14.83 3.58
N HIS A 98 -7.84 -15.26 3.71
CA HIS A 98 -8.51 -16.07 2.70
C HIS A 98 -8.56 -15.34 1.35
N TRP A 99 -9.04 -14.09 1.34
CA TRP A 99 -9.05 -13.25 0.15
C TRP A 99 -7.65 -13.07 -0.45
N LEU A 100 -6.64 -12.73 0.36
CA LEU A 100 -5.28 -12.52 -0.14
C LEU A 100 -4.70 -13.79 -0.77
N ASN A 101 -4.94 -14.96 -0.17
CA ASN A 101 -4.48 -16.23 -0.67
C ASN A 101 -5.21 -16.65 -1.96
N SER A 102 -6.52 -16.40 -2.06
CA SER A 102 -7.29 -16.70 -3.27
C SER A 102 -6.83 -15.83 -4.46
N GLN A 103 -6.53 -14.56 -4.22
CA GLN A 103 -5.97 -13.67 -5.24
C GLN A 103 -4.57 -14.14 -5.70
N ARG A 104 -3.71 -14.57 -4.77
CA ARG A 104 -2.38 -15.11 -5.09
C ARG A 104 -2.42 -16.38 -5.94
N GLN A 105 -3.45 -17.20 -5.74
CA GLN A 105 -3.65 -18.43 -6.51
C GLN A 105 -4.34 -18.17 -7.87
N GLY A 106 -4.81 -16.95 -8.12
CA GLY A 106 -5.58 -16.61 -9.33
C GLY A 106 -6.94 -17.32 -9.40
N SER A 107 -7.45 -17.79 -8.25
CA SER A 107 -8.62 -18.69 -8.20
C SER A 107 -9.93 -17.95 -7.98
N ALA A 108 -9.91 -16.65 -7.71
CA ALA A 108 -11.09 -15.87 -7.36
C ALA A 108 -11.10 -14.50 -8.06
N PRO A 109 -12.28 -13.94 -8.38
CA PRO A 109 -12.38 -12.56 -8.85
C PRO A 109 -11.93 -11.59 -7.76
N LEU A 110 -11.50 -10.40 -8.16
CA LEU A 110 -11.00 -9.38 -7.23
C LEU A 110 -12.09 -8.83 -6.30
N ILE A 111 -13.33 -8.75 -6.81
CA ILE A 111 -14.52 -8.33 -6.08
C ILE A 111 -15.62 -9.39 -6.27
N LEU A 112 -16.06 -9.99 -5.17
CA LEU A 112 -17.31 -10.74 -5.10
C LEU A 112 -18.42 -9.83 -4.58
N ASP A 113 -19.63 -9.92 -5.15
CA ASP A 113 -20.76 -9.09 -4.69
C ASP A 113 -21.11 -9.36 -3.21
N ALA A 114 -20.88 -10.58 -2.73
CA ALA A 114 -21.05 -10.97 -1.32
C ALA A 114 -20.05 -10.27 -0.37
N ASP A 115 -18.90 -9.84 -0.88
CA ASP A 115 -17.86 -9.16 -0.10
C ASP A 115 -18.03 -7.63 -0.09
N ILE A 116 -19.09 -7.11 -0.72
CA ILE A 116 -19.36 -5.67 -0.79
C ILE A 116 -20.49 -5.29 0.15
N HIS A 117 -20.19 -4.32 1.02
CA HIS A 117 -21.21 -3.59 1.77
C HIS A 117 -21.47 -2.24 1.10
N GLU A 118 -22.71 -2.01 0.69
CA GLU A 118 -23.17 -0.75 0.09
C GLU A 118 -23.88 0.12 1.15
N ASP A 119 -23.36 1.32 1.35
CA ASP A 119 -23.98 2.38 2.14
C ASP A 119 -24.46 3.50 1.23
N ARG A 120 -25.72 3.93 1.39
CA ARG A 120 -26.23 5.15 0.76
C ARG A 120 -26.04 6.33 1.68
N VAL A 121 -25.36 7.36 1.17
CA VAL A 121 -24.99 8.54 1.95
C VAL A 121 -25.83 9.72 1.47
N ALA A 122 -26.37 10.51 2.39
CA ALA A 122 -26.99 11.78 2.02
C ALA A 122 -25.94 12.72 1.40
N ALA A 123 -26.30 13.42 0.34
CA ALA A 123 -25.45 14.47 -0.21
C ALA A 123 -25.40 15.65 0.78
N ILE A 124 -24.24 15.85 1.42
CA ILE A 124 -23.97 17.02 2.27
C ILE A 124 -23.32 18.07 1.36
N GLY A 125 -24.11 19.03 0.88
CA GLY A 125 -23.63 20.11 0.02
C GLY A 125 -24.61 21.29 -0.03
N PRO A 126 -24.18 22.47 -0.51
CA PRO A 126 -25.01 23.67 -0.67
C PRO A 126 -25.97 23.50 -1.86
N GLY A 127 -26.96 22.63 -1.69
CA GLY A 127 -28.09 22.47 -2.59
C GLY A 127 -29.33 22.42 -1.72
N GLY A 128 -30.37 23.15 -2.10
CA GLY A 128 -31.61 23.24 -1.31
C GLY A 128 -32.28 21.88 -1.05
N GLN A 129 -33.51 21.92 -0.56
CA GLN A 129 -34.27 20.77 -0.05
C GLN A 129 -34.26 19.50 -0.93
N ASN A 130 -34.07 19.62 -2.25
CA ASN A 130 -34.02 18.49 -3.18
C ASN A 130 -32.70 17.67 -3.11
N VAL A 131 -31.55 18.31 -2.90
CA VAL A 131 -30.24 17.62 -2.79
C VAL A 131 -30.14 16.85 -1.47
N GLN A 132 -30.74 17.37 -0.41
CA GLN A 132 -30.77 16.72 0.90
C GLN A 132 -31.68 15.48 0.95
N LYS A 133 -32.67 15.39 0.05
CA LYS A 133 -33.65 14.29 0.01
C LYS A 133 -33.21 13.11 -0.88
N ASN A 134 -32.41 13.35 -1.90
CA ASN A 134 -31.94 12.30 -2.81
C ASN A 134 -30.63 11.66 -2.31
N GLN A 135 -30.73 10.44 -1.77
CA GLN A 135 -29.59 9.62 -1.35
C GLN A 135 -28.93 8.91 -2.55
N THR A 136 -28.47 9.69 -3.54
CA THR A 136 -27.84 9.14 -4.76
C THR A 136 -26.35 8.84 -4.59
N LYS A 137 -25.73 9.33 -3.51
CA LYS A 137 -24.31 9.08 -3.21
C LYS A 137 -24.14 7.71 -2.58
N VAL A 138 -23.15 6.98 -3.07
CA VAL A 138 -22.86 5.60 -2.66
C VAL A 138 -21.49 5.52 -2.01
N ARG A 139 -21.38 4.66 -1.00
CA ARG A 139 -20.12 4.21 -0.43
C ARG A 139 -20.10 2.68 -0.52
N LEU A 140 -19.14 2.14 -1.24
CA LEU A 140 -18.88 0.71 -1.27
C LEU A 140 -17.72 0.39 -0.32
N THR A 141 -17.87 -0.66 0.47
CA THR A 141 -16.83 -1.15 1.40
C THR A 141 -16.56 -2.60 1.07
N HIS A 142 -15.31 -2.95 0.77
CA HIS A 142 -14.89 -4.33 0.65
C HIS A 142 -14.69 -4.92 2.04
N LEU A 143 -15.48 -5.92 2.42
CA LEU A 143 -15.53 -6.48 3.76
C LEU A 143 -14.21 -7.11 4.22
N PRO A 144 -13.50 -7.92 3.39
CA PRO A 144 -12.22 -8.49 3.78
C PRO A 144 -11.15 -7.42 4.08
N THR A 145 -10.97 -6.43 3.20
CA THR A 145 -9.87 -5.45 3.31
C THR A 145 -10.24 -4.15 4.01
N ARG A 146 -11.53 -3.88 4.19
CA ARG A 146 -12.09 -2.62 4.69
C ARG A 146 -11.74 -1.39 3.85
N LEU A 147 -11.24 -1.58 2.62
CA LEU A 147 -11.10 -0.50 1.67
C LEU A 147 -12.48 0.00 1.24
N THR A 148 -12.60 1.32 1.12
CA THR A 148 -13.85 1.96 0.74
C THR A 148 -13.69 2.80 -0.51
N ALA A 149 -14.73 2.92 -1.32
CA ALA A 149 -14.84 3.89 -2.40
C ALA A 149 -16.14 4.66 -2.25
N LYS A 150 -16.13 5.97 -2.51
CA LYS A 150 -17.31 6.82 -2.39
C LYS A 150 -17.49 7.57 -3.69
N GLU A 151 -18.72 7.59 -4.19
CA GLU A 151 -19.04 8.28 -5.43
C GLU A 151 -20.40 8.96 -5.34
N GLY A 152 -20.50 10.14 -5.94
CA GLY A 152 -21.69 10.99 -5.90
C GLY A 152 -21.65 12.13 -6.91
N SER A 153 -20.86 11.99 -7.98
CA SER A 153 -20.75 12.95 -9.06
C SER A 153 -22.01 13.02 -9.91
N SER A 154 -22.72 11.91 -10.07
CA SER A 154 -23.97 11.85 -10.82
C SER A 154 -25.22 11.97 -9.94
N ARG A 155 -26.32 12.41 -10.56
CA ARG A 155 -27.67 12.37 -9.98
C ARG A 155 -28.30 10.98 -10.11
N VAL A 156 -27.68 10.06 -10.85
CA VAL A 156 -28.16 8.69 -11.08
C VAL A 156 -27.45 7.73 -10.14
N LEU A 157 -28.20 6.97 -9.35
CA LEU A 157 -27.65 6.02 -8.37
C LEU A 157 -26.79 4.94 -9.02
N THR A 158 -27.29 4.34 -10.11
CA THR A 158 -26.61 3.23 -10.79
C THR A 158 -25.27 3.66 -11.40
N GLU A 159 -25.19 4.88 -11.93
CA GLU A 159 -23.94 5.45 -12.42
C GLU A 159 -22.92 5.62 -11.29
N ASN A 160 -23.36 6.15 -10.14
CA ASN A 160 -22.49 6.26 -8.95
C ASN A 160 -22.05 4.88 -8.43
N GLN A 161 -22.91 3.85 -8.49
CA GLN A 161 -22.54 2.47 -8.11
C GLN A 161 -21.44 1.91 -9.02
N ILE A 162 -21.58 2.06 -10.34
CA ILE A 162 -20.60 1.59 -11.33
C ILE A 162 -19.25 2.28 -11.12
N LEU A 163 -19.26 3.61 -11.00
CA LEU A 163 -18.05 4.41 -10.79
C LEU A 163 -17.38 4.11 -9.43
N ALA A 164 -18.17 3.94 -8.36
CA ALA A 164 -17.65 3.51 -7.06
C ALA A 164 -17.01 2.13 -7.13
N ARG A 165 -17.63 1.19 -7.87
CA ARG A 165 -17.09 -0.17 -8.04
C ARG A 165 -15.76 -0.17 -8.78
N GLY A 166 -15.65 0.56 -9.90
CA GLY A 166 -14.39 0.70 -10.62
C GLY A 166 -13.29 1.36 -9.76
N THR A 167 -13.65 2.37 -8.97
CA THR A 167 -12.71 2.99 -8.02
C THR A 167 -12.25 2.02 -6.93
N LEU A 168 -13.17 1.19 -6.41
CA LEU A 168 -12.83 0.18 -5.41
C LEU A 168 -11.93 -0.91 -5.99
N GLU A 169 -12.20 -1.34 -7.22
CA GLU A 169 -11.41 -2.34 -7.94
C GLU A 169 -9.96 -1.86 -8.13
N MET A 170 -9.75 -0.63 -8.60
CA MET A 170 -8.41 -0.05 -8.72
C MET A 170 -7.66 -0.02 -7.39
N ARG A 171 -8.34 0.30 -6.28
CA ARG A 171 -7.75 0.30 -4.93
C ARG A 171 -7.36 -1.10 -4.48
N LEU A 172 -8.22 -2.08 -4.72
CA LEU A 172 -7.94 -3.49 -4.39
C LEU A 172 -6.79 -4.04 -5.21
N GLN A 173 -6.73 -3.71 -6.50
CA GLN A 173 -5.63 -4.11 -7.36
C GLN A 173 -4.31 -3.50 -6.88
N HIS A 174 -4.30 -2.19 -6.59
CA HIS A 174 -3.13 -1.53 -6.03
C HIS A 174 -2.66 -2.19 -4.73
N HIS A 175 -3.59 -2.47 -3.82
CA HIS A 175 -3.32 -3.15 -2.57
C HIS A 175 -2.71 -4.54 -2.79
N LEU A 176 -3.25 -5.32 -3.72
CA LEU A 176 -2.72 -6.63 -4.10
C LEU A 176 -1.31 -6.52 -4.69
N ASP A 177 -1.08 -5.56 -5.58
CA ASP A 177 0.23 -5.32 -6.20
C ASP A 177 1.30 -5.03 -5.14
N LEU A 178 0.97 -4.25 -4.11
CA LEU A 178 1.88 -4.01 -2.99
C LEU A 178 2.25 -5.30 -2.27
N TRP A 179 1.27 -6.17 -1.99
CA TRP A 179 1.52 -7.48 -1.36
C TRP A 179 2.35 -8.42 -2.23
N LEU A 180 2.12 -8.42 -3.53
CA LEU A 180 2.89 -9.20 -4.50
C LEU A 180 4.31 -8.65 -4.67
N GLN A 181 4.53 -7.35 -4.57
CA GLN A 181 5.87 -6.76 -4.63
C GLN A 181 6.66 -6.99 -3.34
N LEU A 182 5.99 -6.98 -2.18
CA LEU A 182 6.65 -7.22 -0.90
C LEU A 182 7.11 -8.68 -0.74
N GLN A 183 6.41 -9.64 -1.38
CA GLN A 183 6.62 -11.10 -1.20
C GLN A 183 6.85 -11.50 0.27
N PRO A 184 5.98 -11.07 1.22
CA PRO A 184 6.17 -11.45 2.60
C PRO A 184 5.94 -12.96 2.74
N THR A 185 6.85 -13.65 3.44
CA THR A 185 6.62 -15.01 3.90
C THR A 185 5.38 -15.04 4.78
N GLY A 186 4.66 -16.17 4.85
CA GLY A 186 3.38 -16.27 5.57
C GLY A 186 3.46 -15.80 7.03
N GLU A 187 4.59 -16.06 7.70
CA GLU A 187 4.87 -15.58 9.06
C GLU A 187 5.06 -14.06 9.13
N ILE A 188 5.60 -13.43 8.08
CA ILE A 188 5.73 -11.97 7.96
C ILE A 188 4.38 -11.33 7.64
N THR A 189 3.55 -11.93 6.79
CA THR A 189 2.18 -11.43 6.56
C THR A 189 1.40 -11.43 7.87
N ARG A 190 1.46 -12.54 8.60
CA ARG A 190 0.82 -12.67 9.92
C ARG A 190 1.40 -11.68 10.92
N LYS A 191 2.73 -11.58 11.04
CA LYS A 191 3.38 -10.58 11.90
C LYS A 191 3.10 -9.15 11.46
N ILE A 192 2.97 -8.80 10.19
CA ILE A 192 2.61 -7.43 9.76
C ILE A 192 1.20 -7.08 10.24
N LEU A 193 0.30 -8.06 10.24
CA LEU A 193 -1.08 -7.92 10.72
C LEU A 193 -1.13 -7.94 12.27
N GLU A 194 -0.25 -8.69 12.94
CA GLU A 194 -0.22 -8.85 14.42
C GLU A 194 0.68 -7.83 15.16
N HIS A 195 1.85 -7.43 14.61
CA HIS A 195 2.81 -6.48 15.21
C HIS A 195 2.32 -5.03 15.24
N GLN A 196 1.13 -4.74 14.72
CA GLN A 196 0.44 -3.45 14.94
C GLN A 196 -0.32 -3.42 16.29
N GLN A 197 0.15 -4.20 17.27
CA GLN A 197 -0.34 -4.32 18.65
C GLN A 197 -1.80 -4.76 18.78
N ILE A 198 -2.03 -6.06 18.62
CA ILE A 198 -3.03 -6.73 19.46
C ILE A 198 -2.33 -7.89 20.18
N SER A 199 -2.12 -7.71 21.49
CA SER A 199 -1.76 -8.77 22.41
C SER A 199 -2.94 -9.72 22.55
N VAL A 200 -3.11 -10.69 21.64
CA VAL A 200 -4.15 -11.75 21.75
C VAL A 200 -3.59 -13.12 22.12
N TYR A 201 -2.29 -13.24 22.41
CA TYR A 201 -1.73 -14.50 22.89
C TYR A 201 -1.04 -14.31 24.25
N GLN A 202 -1.85 -14.11 25.28
CA GLN A 202 -1.58 -14.54 26.66
C GLN A 202 -2.90 -14.94 27.33
N LEU A 203 -3.40 -16.14 26.99
CA LEU A 203 -4.22 -16.99 27.85
C LEU A 203 -3.78 -18.44 27.60
#